data_AF-A0A0K0EV29-F1
#
_entry.id   AF-A0A0K0EV29-F1
#
_cell.length_a   1.000
_cell.length_b   1.000
_cell.length_c   1.000
_cell.angle_alpha   90.00
_cell.angle_beta   90.00
_cell.angle_gamma   90.00
#
_symmetry.space_group_name_H-M   'P 1'
#
loop_
_entity.id
_entity.type
_entity.pdbx_description
1 polymer ?
#
loop_
_entity_poly.entity_id
_entity_poly.type
_entity_poly.pdbx_seq_one_letter_code
_entity_poly.pdbx_strand_id
1 'polypeptide(L)'
;MPPETSFKLLSKDLLCTLCLKIIGNYKKEYNEHGNTFIEKLKKTCNEYPNKLEAKRCLNGFTLETLEFLKNKDEHEVCKSVKLCKAGEKPLPPEEYIEGSGENIEAIPDNPLARKYEGTFI
;
A
#
# COMPACT_ATOMS: atom_id res chain seq x y z
N MET A 1 10.58 -26.45 4.97
CA MET A 1 9.99 -25.21 5.53
C MET A 1 9.91 -24.20 4.42
N PRO A 2 8.74 -23.60 4.12
CA PRO A 2 8.70 -22.48 3.20
C PRO A 2 9.45 -21.29 3.83
N PRO A 3 10.12 -20.44 3.04
CA PRO A 3 10.81 -19.27 3.57
C PRO A 3 9.77 -18.32 4.17
N GLU A 4 9.97 -17.97 5.45
CA GLU A 4 9.26 -16.86 6.08
C GLU A 4 9.74 -15.58 5.38
N THR A 5 8.96 -15.10 4.42
CA THR A 5 9.13 -13.76 3.87
C THR A 5 8.80 -12.78 4.98
N SER A 6 9.82 -12.41 5.77
CA SER A 6 9.75 -11.23 6.60
C SER A 6 9.54 -10.06 5.65
N PHE A 7 8.31 -9.56 5.52
CA PHE A 7 8.07 -8.20 5.04
C PHE A 7 8.84 -7.29 5.98
N LYS A 8 10.09 -6.96 5.61
CA LYS A 8 10.87 -5.93 6.28
C LYS A 8 9.98 -4.70 6.29
N LEU A 9 9.57 -4.35 7.52
CA LEU A 9 8.69 -3.26 7.92
C LEU A 9 8.50 -2.22 6.81
N LEU A 10 7.29 -2.17 6.23
CA LEU A 10 6.81 -0.90 5.69
C LEU A 10 7.00 0.13 6.82
N SER A 11 7.69 1.23 6.55
CA SER A 11 7.88 2.28 7.54
C SER A 11 6.50 2.70 8.06
N LYS A 12 6.41 3.08 9.33
CA LYS A 12 5.12 3.49 9.91
C LYS A 12 4.48 4.63 9.11
N ASP A 13 5.32 5.53 8.57
CA ASP A 13 4.89 6.63 7.71
C ASP A 13 4.29 6.14 6.38
N LEU A 14 4.82 5.06 5.81
CA LEU A 14 4.26 4.42 4.62
C LEU A 14 2.93 3.73 4.92
N LEU A 15 2.81 3.06 6.08
CA LEU A 15 1.56 2.44 6.53
C LEU A 15 0.45 3.49 6.75
N CYS A 16 0.78 4.63 7.36
CA CYS A 16 -0.16 5.73 7.52
C CYS A 16 -0.59 6.27 6.15
N THR A 17 0.36 6.54 5.25
CA THR A 17 0.08 7.04 3.89
C THR A 17 -0.81 6.08 3.10
N LEU A 18 -0.53 4.78 3.15
CA LEU A 18 -1.34 3.75 2.49
C LEU A 18 -2.75 3.72 3.08
N CYS A 19 -2.88 3.76 4.41
CA CYS A 19 -4.19 3.80 5.04
C CYS A 19 -4.99 5.01 4.59
N LEU A 20 -4.41 6.22 4.65
CA LEU A 20 -5.10 7.46 4.25
C LEU A 20 -5.60 7.39 2.80
N LYS A 21 -4.77 6.87 1.88
CA LYS A 21 -5.16 6.66 0.47
C LYS A 21 -6.29 5.65 0.33
N ILE A 22 -6.22 4.52 1.04
CA ILE A 22 -7.25 3.47 1.00
C ILE A 22 -8.59 4.01 1.51
N ILE A 23 -8.61 4.69 2.65
CA ILE A 23 -9.85 5.24 3.23
C ILE A 23 -10.40 6.39 2.37
N GLY A 24 -9.53 7.24 1.82
CA GLY A 24 -9.94 8.27 0.87
C GLY A 24 -10.61 7.68 -0.38
N ASN A 25 -10.02 6.63 -0.96
CA ASN A 25 -10.61 5.94 -2.11
C ASN A 25 -11.93 5.24 -1.74
N TYR A 26 -11.97 4.56 -0.60
CA TYR A 26 -13.18 3.93 -0.08
C TYR A 26 -14.34 4.93 0.00
N LYS A 27 -14.11 6.12 0.55
CA LYS A 27 -15.15 7.15 0.68
C LYS A 27 -15.60 7.70 -0.67
N LYS A 28 -14.67 7.93 -1.59
CA LYS A 28 -14.99 8.35 -2.96
C LYS A 28 -15.91 7.34 -3.64
N GLU A 29 -15.50 6.07 -3.65
CA GLU A 29 -16.29 4.96 -4.22
C GLU A 29 -17.65 4.80 -3.53
N TYR A 30 -17.69 4.94 -2.20
CA TYR A 30 -18.95 4.87 -1.46
C TYR A 30 -19.88 6.04 -1.77
N ASN A 31 -19.37 7.26 -1.93
CA ASN A 31 -20.19 8.41 -2.31
C ASN A 31 -20.74 8.27 -3.74
N GLU A 32 -19.99 7.65 -4.64
CA GLU A 32 -20.38 7.45 -6.05
C GLU A 32 -21.32 6.26 -6.26
N HIS A 33 -21.13 5.17 -5.50
CA HIS A 33 -21.78 3.89 -5.75
C HIS A 33 -22.58 3.34 -4.56
N GLY A 34 -22.49 3.96 -3.39
CA GLY A 34 -23.23 3.60 -2.19
C GLY A 34 -23.08 2.12 -1.79
N ASN A 35 -24.20 1.49 -1.43
CA ASN A 35 -24.20 0.10 -0.99
C ASN A 35 -23.77 -0.89 -2.08
N THR A 36 -23.88 -0.54 -3.36
CA THR A 36 -23.41 -1.40 -4.46
C THR A 36 -21.90 -1.64 -4.38
N PHE A 37 -21.14 -0.63 -3.95
CA PHE A 37 -19.70 -0.78 -3.71
C PHE A 37 -19.42 -1.73 -2.53
N ILE A 38 -20.18 -1.62 -1.44
CA ILE A 38 -20.05 -2.51 -0.28
C ILE A 38 -20.33 -3.97 -0.65
N GLU A 39 -21.35 -4.24 -1.45
CA GLU A 39 -21.65 -5.59 -1.92
C GLU A 39 -20.55 -6.15 -2.83
N LYS A 40 -19.92 -5.30 -3.66
CA LYS A 40 -18.72 -5.69 -4.43
C LYS A 40 -17.56 -6.09 -3.51
N LEU A 41 -17.27 -5.29 -2.48
CA LEU A 41 -16.20 -5.60 -1.53
C LEU A 41 -16.45 -6.92 -0.77
N LYS A 42 -17.70 -7.15 -0.32
CA LYS A 42 -18.09 -8.43 0.30
C LYS A 42 -17.93 -9.61 -0.66
N LYS A 43 -18.23 -9.42 -1.95
CA LYS A 43 -18.02 -10.45 -2.96
C LYS A 43 -16.54 -10.80 -3.10
N THR A 44 -15.66 -9.80 -3.13
CA THR A 44 -14.20 -10.00 -3.14
C THR A 44 -13.72 -10.78 -1.91
N CYS A 45 -14.33 -10.60 -0.73
CA CYS A 45 -14.00 -11.43 0.43
C CYS A 45 -14.24 -12.94 0.21
N ASN A 46 -15.20 -13.32 -0.64
CA ASN A 46 -15.47 -14.73 -0.93
C ASN A 46 -14.47 -15.34 -1.93
N GLU A 47 -13.65 -14.51 -2.58
CA GLU A 47 -12.62 -14.94 -3.52
C GLU A 47 -11.33 -15.37 -2.82
N TYR A 48 -11.18 -15.10 -1.52
CA TYR A 48 -10.04 -15.58 -0.73
C TYR A 48 -10.01 -17.11 -0.71
N PRO A 49 -8.87 -17.74 -1.05
CA PRO A 49 -8.76 -19.21 -1.06
C PRO A 49 -8.88 -19.81 0.35
N ASN A 50 -8.52 -19.03 1.38
CA ASN A 50 -8.60 -19.43 2.77
C ASN A 50 -9.94 -19.02 3.39
N LYS A 51 -10.72 -20.01 3.84
CA LYS A 51 -12.04 -19.79 4.48
C LYS A 51 -11.97 -18.92 5.74
N LEU A 52 -10.88 -19.01 6.52
CA LEU A 52 -10.70 -18.19 7.72
C LEU A 52 -10.47 -16.72 7.35
N GLU A 53 -9.69 -16.47 6.29
CA GLU A 53 -9.44 -15.12 5.78
C GLU A 53 -10.69 -14.52 5.15
N ALA A 54 -11.43 -15.30 4.35
CA ALA A 54 -12.72 -14.90 3.80
C ALA A 54 -13.70 -14.50 4.91
N LYS A 55 -13.81 -15.32 5.97
CA LYS A 55 -14.65 -15.02 7.13
C LYS A 55 -14.19 -13.76 7.87
N ARG A 56 -12.88 -13.58 8.08
CA ARG A 56 -12.33 -12.37 8.73
C ARG A 56 -12.64 -11.13 7.91
N CYS A 57 -12.51 -11.20 6.58
CA CYS A 57 -12.84 -10.11 5.66
C CYS A 57 -14.33 -9.73 5.76
N LEU A 58 -15.23 -10.72 5.66
CA LEU A 58 -16.69 -10.50 5.77
C LEU A 58 -17.12 -9.94 7.13
N ASN A 59 -16.48 -10.36 8.21
CA ASN A 59 -16.78 -9.88 9.55
C ASN A 59 -16.43 -8.38 9.75
N GLY A 60 -15.67 -7.76 8.85
CA GLY A 60 -15.37 -6.33 8.88
C GLY A 60 -16.55 -5.43 8.47
N PHE A 61 -17.57 -5.98 7.79
CA PHE A 61 -18.71 -5.20 7.26
C PHE A 61 -19.86 -5.07 8.27
N THR A 62 -19.54 -4.74 9.52
CA THR A 62 -20.57 -4.44 10.52
C THR A 62 -21.18 -3.06 10.29
N LEU A 63 -22.42 -2.84 10.74
CA LEU A 63 -23.07 -1.53 10.64
C LEU A 63 -22.25 -0.44 11.33
N GLU A 64 -21.74 -0.71 12.53
CA GLU A 64 -20.89 0.20 13.29
C GLU A 64 -19.61 0.57 12.52
N THR A 65 -18.93 -0.41 11.93
CA THR A 65 -17.72 -0.15 11.13
C THR A 65 -18.04 0.68 9.89
N LEU A 66 -19.14 0.39 9.20
CA LEU A 66 -19.55 1.14 8.01
C LEU A 66 -19.93 2.59 8.36
N GLU A 67 -20.66 2.80 9.47
CA GLU A 67 -20.99 4.13 9.96
C GLU A 67 -19.74 4.90 10.38
N PHE A 68 -18.80 4.24 11.06
CA PHE A 68 -17.52 4.82 11.43
C PHE A 68 -16.74 5.28 10.19
N LEU A 69 -16.60 4.41 9.18
CA LEU A 69 -15.89 4.72 7.94
C LEU A 69 -16.53 5.86 7.12
N LYS A 70 -17.85 6.04 7.23
CA LYS A 70 -18.59 7.11 6.55
C LYS A 70 -18.44 8.46 7.25
N ASN A 71 -18.57 8.46 8.56
CA ASN A 71 -18.73 9.70 9.33
C ASN A 71 -17.41 10.30 9.81
N LYS A 72 -16.35 9.49 9.88
CA LYS A 72 -15.04 9.90 10.40
C LYS A 72 -14.10 10.30 9.29
N ASP A 73 -13.23 11.27 9.53
CA ASP A 73 -12.19 11.64 8.56
C ASP A 73 -11.18 10.49 8.38
N GLU A 74 -10.45 10.50 7.26
CA GLU A 74 -9.50 9.42 6.90
C GLU A 74 -8.44 9.24 7.98
N HIS A 75 -8.00 10.33 8.62
CA HIS A 75 -6.98 10.32 9.65
C HIS A 75 -7.49 9.71 10.95
N GLU A 76 -8.69 10.09 11.38
CA GLU A 76 -9.38 9.47 12.52
C GLU A 76 -9.55 7.96 12.33
N VAL A 77 -9.95 7.53 11.13
CA VAL A 77 -10.05 6.11 10.79
C VAL A 77 -8.68 5.44 10.90
N CYS A 78 -7.65 5.97 10.25
CA CYS A 78 -6.33 5.37 10.23
C CYS A 78 -5.62 5.38 11.60
N LYS A 79 -5.94 6.35 12.45
CA LYS A 79 -5.49 6.39 13.83
C LYS A 79 -6.17 5.32 14.68
N SER A 80 -7.47 5.06 14.46
CA SER A 80 -8.21 4.03 15.21
C SER A 80 -7.64 2.62 15.02
N VAL A 81 -7.15 2.33 13.82
CA VAL A 81 -6.48 1.06 13.49
C VAL A 81 -4.97 1.07 13.76
N LYS A 82 -4.47 2.11 14.44
CA LYS A 82 -3.05 2.29 14.83
C LYS A 82 -2.08 2.32 13.65
N LEU A 83 -2.55 2.72 12.46
CA LEU A 83 -1.71 2.88 11.27
C LEU A 83 -1.15 4.31 11.15
N CYS A 84 -1.83 5.31 11.72
CA CYS A 84 -1.35 6.69 11.83
C CYS A 84 -1.20 7.14 13.29
N LYS A 85 -0.24 8.04 13.55
CA LYS A 85 -0.13 8.83 14.78
C LYS A 85 -0.92 10.14 14.67
N ALA A 86 -1.18 10.77 15.81
CA ALA A 86 -1.82 12.09 15.85
C ALA A 86 -0.98 13.14 15.08
N GLY A 87 -1.62 13.88 14.17
CA GLY A 87 -0.97 14.95 13.38
C GLY A 87 -0.07 14.47 12.25
N GLU A 88 -0.01 13.17 11.98
CA GLU A 88 0.79 12.60 10.88
C GLU A 88 0.16 12.97 9.52
N LYS A 89 0.95 13.50 8.60
CA LYS A 89 0.51 13.86 7.26
C LYS A 89 0.89 12.76 6.27
N PRO A 90 0.10 12.52 5.21
CA PRO A 90 0.50 11.60 4.17
C PRO A 90 1.82 12.05 3.55
N LEU A 91 2.70 11.09 3.26
CA LEU A 91 3.90 11.36 2.47
C LEU A 91 3.45 11.96 1.13
N PRO A 92 4.19 12.96 0.60
CA PRO A 92 3.93 13.44 -0.75
C PRO A 92 3.94 12.25 -1.70
N PRO A 93 3.13 12.26 -2.78
CA PRO A 93 3.25 11.24 -3.80
C PRO A 93 4.72 11.20 -4.23
N GLU A 94 5.33 10.02 -4.16
CA GLU A 94 6.59 9.77 -4.85
C GLU A 94 6.29 10.13 -6.31
N GLU A 95 6.84 11.26 -6.76
CA GLU A 95 7.03 11.47 -8.19
C GLU A 95 7.81 10.24 -8.62
N TYR A 96 7.17 9.40 -9.43
CA TYR A 96 7.91 8.40 -10.18
C TYR A 96 9.00 9.20 -10.88
N ILE A 97 10.26 9.02 -10.45
CA ILE A 97 11.37 9.30 -11.33
C ILE A 97 11.19 8.25 -12.42
N GLU A 98 10.35 8.58 -13.42
CA GLU A 98 10.56 8.07 -14.76
C GLU A 98 12.03 8.33 -15.01
N GLY A 99 12.79 7.24 -15.16
CA GLY A 99 14.14 7.33 -15.66
C GLY A 99 14.05 8.07 -16.99
N SER A 100 14.21 9.38 -16.91
CA SER A 100 14.54 10.24 -18.02
C SER A 100 15.73 9.56 -18.65
N GLY A 101 15.54 9.00 -19.84
CA GLY A 101 16.62 8.64 -20.73
C GLY A 101 17.31 9.93 -21.14
N GLU A 102 18.00 10.57 -20.20
CA GLU A 102 18.95 11.61 -20.51
C GLU A 102 20.25 10.92 -20.93
N ASN A 103 20.67 11.31 -22.13
CA ASN A 103 21.97 11.03 -22.73
C ASN A 103 23.03 10.68 -21.68
N ILE A 104 23.60 9.49 -21.84
CA ILE A 104 24.91 9.17 -21.25
C ILE A 104 25.91 10.12 -21.92
N GLU A 105 26.15 11.29 -21.34
CA GLU A 105 27.40 11.98 -21.57
C GLU A 105 28.53 11.04 -21.15
N ALA A 106 29.43 10.77 -22.09
CA ALA A 106 30.53 9.85 -21.92
C ALA A 106 31.37 10.25 -20.70
N ILE A 107 31.42 9.36 -19.71
CA ILE A 107 32.37 9.47 -18.60
C ILE A 107 33.78 9.42 -19.21
N PRO A 108 34.65 10.43 -19.01
CA PRO A 108 36.01 10.40 -19.54
C PRO A 108 36.79 9.24 -18.91
N ASP A 109 37.55 8.57 -19.76
CA ASP A 109 38.45 7.43 -19.53
C ASP A 109 39.05 7.43 -18.12
N ASN A 110 38.56 6.55 -17.23
CA ASN A 110 39.23 6.26 -15.97
C ASN A 110 40.14 5.03 -16.17
N PRO A 111 41.48 5.19 -16.21
CA PRO A 111 42.42 4.11 -16.55
C PRO A 111 42.56 3.00 -15.48
N LEU A 112 41.74 2.99 -14.43
CA LEU A 112 41.83 2.01 -13.34
C LEU A 112 40.82 0.86 -13.40
N ALA A 113 39.93 0.81 -14.39
CA ALA A 113 38.91 -0.24 -14.51
C ALA A 113 39.38 -1.52 -15.26
N ARG A 114 40.69 -1.74 -15.42
CA ARG A 114 41.22 -2.95 -16.08
C ARG A 114 41.86 -3.89 -15.06
N LYS A 115 41.46 -5.17 -15.17
CA LYS A 115 41.79 -6.37 -14.36
C LYS A 115 40.70 -6.61 -13.31
N TYR A 116 39.79 -7.56 -13.49
CA TYR A 116 40.05 -8.97 -13.78
C TYR A 116 39.05 -9.53 -14.81
N GLU A 117 39.55 -9.79 -16.02
CA GLU A 117 39.10 -10.97 -16.77
C GLU A 117 39.97 -12.13 -16.31
N GLY A 118 39.35 -13.26 -15.96
CA GLY A 118 40.05 -14.44 -15.47
C GLY A 118 39.13 -15.66 -15.46
N THR A 119 39.20 -16.41 -16.54
CA THR A 119 38.48 -17.63 -16.91
C THR A 119 38.84 -18.86 -16.04
N PHE A 120 37.99 -19.90 -16.14
CA PHE A 120 38.13 -21.33 -15.78
C PHE A 120 37.82 -21.71 -14.31
N ILE A 121 37.00 -22.73 -14.00
CA ILE A 121 36.66 -23.99 -14.71
C ILE A 121 35.15 -24.23 -14.68
#